data_AF-A0A1I1FUU6-F1
#
_entry.id   AF-A0A1I1FUU6-F1
#
_cell.length_a   1.000
_cell.length_b   1.000
_cell.length_c   1.000
_cell.angle_alpha   90.00
_cell.angle_beta   90.00
_cell.angle_gamma   90.00
#
_symmetry.space_group_name_H-M   'P 1'
#
loop_
_entity.id
_entity.type
_entity.pdbx_description
1 polymer ?
#
loop_
_entity_poly.entity_id
_entity_poly.type
_entity_poly.pdbx_seq_one_letter_code
_entity_poly.pdbx_strand_id
1 'polypeptide(L)'
;MAKTIATQYGEFLNYDNLVKIGIEMNWDDAEPDEDGIITPDYEMIGTDTSGNQIPMGNYKTPEEAEAALKDLHDWLAMEAYAVYEVKSGGDA
;
A
#
# COMPACT_ATOMS: atom_id res chain seq x y z
N MET A 1 10.93 16.29 -4.35
CA MET A 1 10.30 15.40 -5.35
C MET A 1 8.96 14.98 -4.80
N ALA A 2 7.94 14.79 -5.64
CA ALA A 2 6.71 14.18 -5.19
C ALA A 2 7.02 12.75 -4.71
N LYS A 3 6.54 12.42 -3.54
CA LYS A 3 6.67 11.10 -2.93
C LYS A 3 5.58 10.21 -3.53
N THR A 4 5.94 9.49 -4.59
CA THR A 4 4.96 8.78 -5.43
C THR A 4 5.16 7.27 -5.36
N ILE A 5 4.07 6.52 -5.26
CA ILE A 5 4.02 5.07 -5.45
C ILE A 5 3.15 4.73 -6.65
N ALA A 6 3.45 3.62 -7.33
CA ALA A 6 2.60 3.08 -8.38
C ALA A 6 1.67 2.01 -7.79
N THR A 7 0.38 2.10 -8.11
CA THR A 7 -0.60 1.06 -7.76
C THR A 7 -0.51 -0.12 -8.75
N GLN A 8 -1.07 -1.27 -8.40
CA GLN A 8 -1.18 -2.39 -9.34
C GLN A 8 -2.01 -2.05 -10.59
N TYR A 9 -2.88 -1.04 -10.47
CA TYR A 9 -3.71 -0.53 -11.56
C TYR A 9 -2.97 0.45 -12.48
N GLY A 10 -1.68 0.72 -12.23
CA GLY A 10 -0.86 1.62 -13.04
C GLY A 10 -1.04 3.10 -12.73
N GLU A 11 -1.73 3.42 -11.64
CA GLU A 11 -1.95 4.80 -11.20
C GLU A 11 -0.80 5.26 -10.30
N PHE A 12 -0.49 6.55 -10.37
CA PHE A 12 0.53 7.17 -9.53
C PHE A 12 -0.11 7.91 -8.37
N LEU A 13 0.20 7.47 -7.15
CA LEU A 13 -0.37 8.00 -5.92
C LEU A 13 0.68 8.78 -5.13
N ASN A 14 0.36 10.01 -4.75
CA ASN A 14 1.20 10.79 -3.84
C ASN A 14 0.96 10.34 -2.39
N TYR A 15 1.92 9.63 -1.82
CA TYR A 15 1.78 9.06 -0.48
C TYR A 15 1.95 10.08 0.65
N ASP A 16 2.40 11.31 0.37
CA ASP A 16 2.37 12.39 1.37
C ASP A 16 0.92 12.79 1.73
N ASN A 17 -0.06 12.46 0.89
CA ASN A 17 -1.48 12.76 1.13
C ASN A 17 -2.24 11.61 1.81
N LEU A 18 -1.58 10.48 2.09
CA LEU A 18 -2.21 9.32 2.72
C LEU A 18 -2.11 9.39 4.24
N VAL A 19 -3.21 9.06 4.91
CA VAL A 19 -3.31 9.00 6.38
C VAL A 19 -3.37 7.58 6.91
N LYS A 20 -3.78 6.62 6.08
CA LYS A 20 -3.88 5.19 6.42
C LYS A 20 -3.68 4.37 5.16
N ILE A 21 -3.05 3.21 5.29
CA ILE A 21 -3.06 2.14 4.30
C ILE A 21 -3.47 0.86 5.03
N GLY A 22 -4.35 0.06 4.45
CA GLY A 22 -4.82 -1.19 5.04
C GLY A 22 -5.45 -2.12 4.02
N ILE A 23 -5.94 -3.27 4.49
CA ILE A 23 -6.59 -4.29 3.66
C ILE A 23 -8.08 -4.33 4.02
N GLU A 24 -8.93 -4.40 3.00
CA GLU A 24 -10.38 -4.58 3.12
C GLU A 24 -10.80 -5.80 2.30
N MET A 25 -11.84 -6.51 2.75
CA MET A 25 -12.42 -7.62 1.97
C MET A 25 -13.29 -7.04 0.86
N ASN A 26 -13.00 -7.40 -0.38
CA ASN A 26 -13.78 -7.04 -1.56
C ASN A 26 -14.61 -8.24 -2.02
N TRP A 27 -15.94 -8.10 -1.91
CA TRP A 27 -16.90 -9.10 -2.39
C TRP A 27 -17.49 -8.74 -3.75
N ASP A 28 -17.36 -7.50 -4.19
CA ASP A 28 -17.97 -7.00 -5.41
C ASP A 28 -17.23 -7.52 -6.65
N ASP A 29 -15.90 -7.66 -6.56
CA ASP A 29 -15.03 -8.20 -7.62
C ASP A 29 -14.67 -9.68 -7.41
N ALA A 30 -15.26 -10.33 -6.40
CA ALA A 30 -14.97 -11.73 -6.08
C ALA A 30 -15.56 -12.67 -7.15
N GLU A 31 -14.69 -13.45 -7.80
CA GLU A 31 -15.09 -14.46 -8.77
C GLU A 31 -15.31 -15.83 -8.10
N PRO A 32 -16.32 -16.61 -8.51
CA PRO A 32 -16.52 -17.97 -8.02
C PRO A 32 -15.38 -18.89 -8.47
N ASP A 33 -14.98 -19.81 -7.59
CA ASP A 33 -14.04 -20.87 -7.92
C ASP A 33 -14.66 -21.98 -8.80
N GLU A 34 -13.90 -23.04 -9.09
CA GLU A 34 -14.34 -24.18 -9.92
C GLU A 34 -15.58 -24.91 -9.35
N ASP A 35 -15.78 -24.85 -8.03
CA ASP A 35 -16.91 -25.45 -7.32
C ASP A 35 -18.09 -24.46 -7.14
N GLY A 36 -17.95 -23.22 -7.63
CA GLY A 36 -18.95 -22.16 -7.53
C GLY A 36 -18.97 -21.46 -6.16
N ILE A 37 -17.95 -21.66 -5.32
CA ILE A 37 -17.81 -21.00 -4.03
C ILE A 37 -17.20 -19.62 -4.25
N ILE A 38 -17.82 -18.60 -3.64
CA ILE A 38 -17.32 -17.23 -3.68
C ILE A 38 -16.56 -16.96 -2.38
N THR A 39 -15.27 -16.65 -2.50
CA THR A 39 -14.42 -16.14 -1.44
C THR A 39 -14.08 -14.68 -1.74
N PRO A 40 -13.94 -13.80 -0.73
CA PRO A 40 -13.61 -12.41 -1.00
C PRO A 40 -12.20 -12.30 -1.56
N ASP A 41 -12.03 -11.32 -2.43
CA ASP A 41 -10.74 -10.76 -2.75
C ASP A 41 -10.28 -9.83 -1.60
N TYR A 42 -8.99 -9.53 -1.54
CA TYR A 42 -8.41 -8.68 -0.51
C TYR A 42 -7.82 -7.43 -1.16
N GLU A 43 -8.46 -6.29 -0.96
CA GLU A 43 -8.06 -5.03 -1.59
C GLU A 43 -7.24 -4.18 -0.62
N MET A 44 -6.06 -3.75 -1.06
CA MET A 44 -5.27 -2.75 -0.37
C MET A 44 -5.84 -1.36 -0.68
N ILE A 45 -6.23 -0.65 0.37
CA ILE A 45 -6.84 0.67 0.30
C ILE A 45 -5.95 1.70 0.99
N GLY A 46 -5.62 2.76 0.26
CA GLY A 46 -5.11 4.01 0.81
C GLY A 46 -6.25 4.95 1.18
N THR A 47 -6.21 5.55 2.35
CA THR A 47 -7.13 6.63 2.73
C THR A 47 -6.37 7.96 2.71
N ASP A 48 -6.88 8.94 1.96
CA ASP A 48 -6.27 10.26 1.91
C ASP A 48 -6.73 11.20 3.05
N THR A 49 -6.11 12.37 3.16
CA THR A 49 -6.48 13.41 4.15
C THR A 49 -7.91 13.92 4.05
N SER A 50 -8.59 13.72 2.92
CA SER A 50 -10.00 14.07 2.72
C SER A 50 -10.94 12.90 3.03
N GLY A 51 -10.39 11.73 3.40
CA GLY A 51 -11.14 10.50 3.67
C GLY A 51 -11.50 9.70 2.42
N ASN A 52 -10.97 10.05 1.24
CA ASN A 52 -11.22 9.27 0.04
C ASN A 52 -10.45 7.95 0.12
N GLN A 53 -11.13 6.85 -0.19
CA GLN A 53 -10.52 5.54 -0.36
C GLN A 53 -10.00 5.40 -1.79
N ILE A 54 -8.75 4.96 -1.90
CA ILE A 54 -8.03 4.80 -3.16
C ILE A 54 -7.58 3.34 -3.24
N PRO A 55 -8.12 2.57 -4.19
CA PRO A 55 -7.63 1.23 -4.51
C PRO A 55 -6.15 1.23 -4.90
N MET A 56 -5.34 0.40 -4.25
CA MET A 56 -3.90 0.32 -4.49
C MET A 56 -3.46 -1.03 -5.07
N GLY A 57 -4.21 -2.10 -4.80
CA GLY A 57 -3.98 -3.43 -5.35
C GLY A 57 -4.99 -4.44 -4.83
N ASN A 58 -5.14 -5.55 -5.54
CA ASN A 58 -6.08 -6.62 -5.22
C ASN A 58 -5.33 -7.97 -5.21
N TYR A 59 -5.59 -8.77 -4.17
CA TYR A 59 -4.94 -10.04 -3.89
C TYR A 59 -5.97 -11.14 -3.65
N LYS A 60 -5.66 -12.37 -4.05
CA LYS A 60 -6.58 -13.52 -3.91
C LYS A 60 -6.58 -14.12 -2.51
N THR A 61 -5.55 -13.88 -1.73
CA THR A 61 -5.40 -14.43 -0.38
C THR A 61 -5.08 -13.35 0.64
N PRO A 62 -5.49 -13.51 1.92
CA PRO A 62 -5.13 -12.56 2.97
C PRO A 62 -3.62 -12.52 3.18
N GLU A 63 -2.93 -13.66 3.04
CA GLU A 63 -1.47 -13.74 3.22
C GLU A 63 -0.71 -12.92 2.16
N GLU A 64 -1.14 -12.96 0.90
CA GLU A 64 -0.55 -12.13 -0.17
C GLU A 64 -0.78 -10.64 0.07
N ALA A 65 -1.99 -10.27 0.49
CA ALA A 65 -2.33 -8.89 0.81
C ALA A 65 -1.49 -8.36 1.99
N GLU A 66 -1.37 -9.14 3.05
CA GLU A 66 -0.59 -8.78 4.25
C GLU A 66 0.90 -8.69 3.93
N ALA A 67 1.44 -9.60 3.12
CA ALA A 67 2.83 -9.56 2.68
C ALA A 67 3.11 -8.27 1.88
N ALA A 68 2.24 -7.93 0.93
CA ALA A 68 2.40 -6.70 0.15
C ALA A 68 2.25 -5.42 1.00
N LEU A 69 1.30 -5.40 1.94
CA LEU A 69 1.13 -4.30 2.88
C LEU A 69 2.38 -4.12 3.75
N LYS A 70 2.95 -5.23 4.23
CA LYS A 70 4.20 -5.22 5.01
C LYS A 70 5.37 -4.69 4.19
N ASP A 71 5.55 -5.16 2.96
CA ASP A 71 6.63 -4.71 2.08
C ASP A 71 6.52 -3.21 1.79
N LEU A 72 5.31 -2.69 1.58
CA LEU A 72 5.06 -1.26 1.41
C LEU A 72 5.39 -0.48 2.71
N HIS A 73 4.98 -0.97 3.87
CA HIS A 73 5.32 -0.33 5.14
C HIS A 73 6.83 -0.31 5.42
N ASP A 74 7.53 -1.40 5.14
CA ASP A 74 8.98 -1.49 5.31
C ASP A 74 9.70 -0.52 4.38
N TRP A 75 9.26 -0.43 3.11
CA TRP A 75 9.79 0.55 2.15
C TRP A 75 9.53 2.00 2.60
N LEU A 76 8.29 2.32 3.02
CA LEU A 76 7.95 3.66 3.53
C LEU A 76 8.78 4.03 4.78
N ALA A 77 9.03 3.06 5.66
CA ALA A 77 9.90 3.25 6.81
C ALA A 77 11.34 3.56 6.38
N MET A 78 11.90 2.81 5.42
CA MET A 78 13.23 3.07 4.88
C MET A 78 13.33 4.47 4.27
N GLU A 79 12.35 4.90 3.48
CA GLU A 79 12.30 6.26 2.91
C GLU A 79 12.24 7.34 4.01
N ALA A 80 11.50 7.10 5.09
CA ALA A 80 11.43 8.02 6.23
C ALA A 80 12.76 8.12 7.00
N TYR A 81 13.52 7.02 7.10
CA TYR A 81 14.79 6.95 7.82
C TYR A 81 16.02 7.25 6.96
N ALA A 82 15.92 7.22 5.62
CA ALA A 82 17.01 7.60 4.70
C ALA A 82 17.41 9.09 4.78
N VAL A 83 16.67 9.90 5.55
CA VAL A 83 16.86 11.36 5.66
C VAL A 83 17.98 11.79 6.63
N TYR A 84 18.68 10.88 7.32
CA TYR A 84 19.82 11.27 8.18
C TYR A 84 21.07 10.40 8.00
N GLU A 85 21.81 10.60 6.91
CA GLU A 85 23.28 10.64 7.05
C GLU A 85 23.67 12.05 7.52
N VAL A 86 23.72 12.26 8.83
CA VAL A 86 24.55 13.34 9.36
C VAL A 86 25.98 12.95 9.03
N LYS A 87 26.54 13.49 7.94
CA LYS A 87 28.00 13.59 7.85
C LYS A 87 28.41 14.38 9.08
N SER A 88 28.95 13.68 10.08
CA SER A 88 29.75 14.27 11.13
C SER A 88 30.97 14.90 10.45
N GLY A 89 30.74 16.07 9.85
CA GLY A 89 31.76 16.91 9.28
C GLY A 89 32.27 17.83 10.36
N GLY A 90 33.54 17.67 10.71
CA GLY A 90 34.33 18.72 11.35
C GLY A 90 35.18 18.23 12.49
N ASP A 91 36.35 17.67 12.15
CA ASP A 91 37.55 17.98 12.93
C ASP A 91 37.69 19.50 13.01
N ALA A 92 37.80 20.05 14.21
CA ALA A 92 38.30 21.39 14.50
C ALA A 92 39.04 21.38 15.84
#